data_AF-A0A6C0PVP8-F1
#
_entry.id   AF-A0A6C0PVP8-F1
#
_cell.length_a   1.000
_cell.length_b   1.000
_cell.length_c   1.000
_cell.angle_alpha   90.00
_cell.angle_beta   90.00
_cell.angle_gamma   90.00
#
_symmetry.space_group_name_H-M   'P 1'
#
loop_
_entity.id
_entity.type
_entity.pdbx_description
1 polymer ?
#
loop_
_entity_poly.entity_id
_entity_poly.type
_entity_poly.pdbx_seq_one_letter_code
_entity_poly.pdbx_strand_id
1 'polypeptide(L)'
;MLDSYRKDHFAEAGIKKTPANWAELRAVAKQLTKDGRLGFDPFSIDLRQCWETFLFANGGRLFSEDGKKVLFTEAGGVEALQFFKDLIKDGSADYAKRTDAGAPGARWLHAEGTGGYVFPKPATLRALREERTATWREINLKYGTDTPVTRPYLTLWQDHGAAPAGASYFWLQAPAASAGRTRQWAAAPPVELVSDSTAVHAVRRRADGLLAANFWTANFWTAGASPSQELAADGPASVLVRPEGRTVTVALSDPTQLRSSAVVDLARRGLTVAAADPGVRATATGRGSRITADTANLHGATLNLTLKRN
;
A
#
# COMPACT_ATOMS: atom_id res chain seq x y z
N MET A 1 1.80 20.86 0.12
CA MET A 1 3.22 20.41 0.19
C MET A 1 3.46 19.40 -0.94
N LEU A 2 4.21 19.62 -2.02
CA LEU A 2 4.71 20.79 -2.73
C LEU A 2 5.18 20.25 -4.11
N ASP A 3 4.66 20.78 -5.21
CA ASP A 3 5.17 20.46 -6.56
C ASP A 3 6.63 20.95 -6.75
N SER A 4 7.14 21.75 -5.82
CA SER A 4 8.54 22.23 -5.78
C SER A 4 9.59 21.14 -5.55
N TYR A 5 9.18 19.91 -5.18
CA TYR A 5 10.08 18.75 -5.05
C TYR A 5 9.95 17.75 -6.22
N ARG A 6 9.07 18.02 -7.19
CA ARG A 6 8.86 17.21 -8.39
C ARG A 6 9.88 17.57 -9.46
N LYS A 7 11.00 16.83 -9.46
CA LYS A 7 12.09 17.02 -10.44
C LYS A 7 11.63 16.91 -11.89
N ASP A 8 10.60 16.11 -12.14
CA ASP A 8 9.93 15.98 -13.42
C ASP A 8 9.19 17.25 -13.84
N HIS A 9 8.46 17.91 -12.92
CA HIS A 9 7.80 19.18 -13.22
C HIS A 9 8.82 20.31 -13.43
N PHE A 10 9.94 20.29 -12.70
CA PHE A 10 11.05 21.22 -12.91
C PHE A 10 11.69 21.01 -14.28
N ALA A 11 11.94 19.76 -14.67
CA ALA A 11 12.49 19.43 -15.97
C ALA A 11 11.54 19.85 -17.11
N GLU A 12 10.24 19.56 -16.98
CA GLU A 12 9.19 19.98 -17.91
C GLU A 12 9.14 21.51 -18.07
N ALA A 13 9.27 22.24 -16.97
CA ALA A 13 9.28 23.70 -16.96
C ALA A 13 10.64 24.31 -17.34
N GLY A 14 11.70 23.51 -17.53
CA GLY A 14 13.06 24.00 -17.81
C GLY A 14 13.76 24.67 -16.62
N ILE A 15 13.29 24.43 -15.39
CA ILE A 15 13.82 25.01 -14.16
C ILE A 15 15.00 24.18 -13.67
N LYS A 16 16.21 24.77 -13.68
CA LYS A 16 17.47 24.07 -13.33
C LYS A 16 17.98 24.40 -11.93
N LYS A 17 17.45 25.45 -11.29
CA LYS A 17 17.86 25.91 -9.96
C LYS A 17 16.66 26.00 -9.04
N THR A 18 16.84 25.61 -7.79
CA THR A 18 15.85 25.80 -6.74
C THR A 18 15.81 27.26 -6.31
N PRO A 19 14.64 27.79 -5.93
CA PRO A 19 14.51 29.18 -5.50
C PRO A 19 15.31 29.43 -4.21
N ALA A 20 16.08 30.50 -4.16
CA ALA A 20 16.88 30.90 -3.01
C ALA A 20 16.16 31.86 -2.06
N ASN A 21 15.07 32.49 -2.52
CA ASN A 21 14.29 33.47 -1.78
C ASN A 21 12.82 33.40 -2.20
N TRP A 22 11.95 34.16 -1.52
CA TRP A 22 10.51 34.12 -1.76
C TRP A 22 10.09 34.67 -3.13
N ALA A 23 10.81 35.66 -3.65
CA ALA A 23 10.54 36.20 -4.98
C ALA A 23 10.78 35.14 -6.06
N GLU A 24 11.90 34.42 -5.97
CA GLU A 24 12.19 33.28 -6.83
C GLU A 24 11.20 32.13 -6.62
N LEU A 25 10.81 31.85 -5.37
CA LEU A 25 9.81 30.82 -5.06
C LEU A 25 8.49 31.11 -5.77
N ARG A 26 8.02 32.36 -5.71
CA ARG A 26 6.80 32.78 -6.40
C ARG A 26 6.95 32.72 -7.92
N ALA A 27 8.09 33.13 -8.47
CA ALA A 27 8.34 33.04 -9.90
C ALA A 27 8.31 31.58 -10.40
N VAL A 28 8.97 30.68 -9.65
CA VAL A 28 8.93 29.23 -9.90
C VAL A 28 7.52 28.68 -9.76
N ALA A 29 6.79 29.05 -8.70
CA ALA A 29 5.39 28.65 -8.50
C ALA A 29 4.52 29.07 -9.69
N LYS A 30 4.68 30.30 -10.17
CA LYS A 30 3.94 30.79 -11.34
C LYS A 30 4.29 29.99 -12.60
N GLN A 31 5.56 29.71 -12.83
CA GLN A 31 6.02 28.93 -13.99
C GLN A 31 5.54 27.46 -13.94
N LEU A 32 5.39 26.89 -12.74
CA LEU A 32 4.87 25.55 -12.55
C LEU A 32 3.34 25.51 -12.68
N THR A 33 2.63 26.62 -12.54
CA THR A 33 1.16 26.65 -12.59
C THR A 33 0.65 26.41 -14.02
N LYS A 34 -0.27 25.45 -14.17
CA LYS A 34 -0.90 25.05 -15.44
C LYS A 34 -2.36 24.65 -15.21
N ASP A 35 -3.10 24.41 -16.29
CA ASP A 35 -4.46 23.87 -16.18
C ASP A 35 -4.47 22.56 -15.38
N GLY A 36 -5.17 22.57 -14.24
CA GLY A 36 -5.23 21.43 -13.31
C GLY A 36 -4.05 21.31 -12.33
N ARG A 37 -3.06 22.21 -12.35
CA ARG A 37 -1.85 22.17 -11.50
C ARG A 37 -1.54 23.51 -10.85
N LEU A 38 -1.48 23.54 -9.53
CA LEU A 38 -0.96 24.68 -8.77
C LEU A 38 0.55 24.54 -8.59
N GLY A 39 1.29 25.60 -8.88
CA GLY A 39 2.75 25.56 -8.71
C GLY A 39 3.22 25.73 -7.27
N PHE A 40 2.36 26.22 -6.36
CA PHE A 40 2.62 26.24 -4.94
C PHE A 40 1.34 26.04 -4.12
N ASP A 41 1.40 25.14 -3.15
CA ASP A 41 0.28 24.83 -2.24
C ASP A 41 0.70 25.06 -0.78
N PRO A 42 0.35 26.22 -0.20
CA PRO A 42 0.50 26.50 1.22
C PRO A 42 -0.73 26.11 2.05
N PHE A 43 -1.82 25.65 1.43
CA PHE A 43 -3.14 25.54 2.07
C PHE A 43 -3.55 24.11 2.43
N SER A 44 -2.82 23.10 1.93
CA SER A 44 -3.11 21.68 2.25
C SER A 44 -2.47 21.19 3.56
N ILE A 45 -1.55 21.98 4.14
CA ILE A 45 -1.17 21.85 5.55
C ILE A 45 -1.98 22.87 6.37
N ASP A 46 -1.98 22.75 7.71
CA ASP A 46 -2.53 23.78 8.59
C ASP A 46 -2.03 25.18 8.19
N LEU A 47 -2.96 26.08 7.85
CA LEU A 47 -2.66 27.41 7.30
C LEU A 47 -1.77 28.21 8.27
N ARG A 48 -2.08 28.14 9.57
CA ARG A 48 -1.30 28.81 10.61
C ARG A 48 0.13 28.25 10.63
N GLN A 49 0.31 26.94 10.61
CA GLN A 49 1.63 26.31 10.57
C GLN A 49 2.44 26.69 9.31
N CYS A 50 1.80 26.71 8.13
CA CYS A 50 2.47 27.14 6.91
C CYS A 50 2.89 28.61 7.04
N TRP A 51 1.97 29.49 7.40
CA TRP A 51 2.24 30.92 7.54
C TRP A 51 3.31 31.21 8.60
N GLU A 52 3.33 30.51 9.74
CA GLU A 52 4.37 30.64 10.77
C GLU A 52 5.77 30.35 10.21
N THR A 53 5.90 29.39 9.29
CA THR A 53 7.18 29.09 8.63
C THR A 53 7.68 30.31 7.84
N PHE A 54 6.78 31.02 7.18
CA PHE A 54 7.10 32.25 6.45
C PHE A 54 7.34 33.42 7.41
N LEU A 55 6.53 33.58 8.46
CA LEU A 55 6.75 34.56 9.52
C LEU A 55 8.18 34.46 10.07
N PHE A 56 8.62 33.26 10.47
CA PHE A 56 9.94 33.05 11.05
C PHE A 56 11.08 33.22 10.03
N ALA A 57 10.88 32.75 8.79
CA ALA A 57 11.86 32.94 7.72
C ALA A 57 12.04 34.43 7.36
N ASN A 58 11.03 35.27 7.61
CA ASN A 58 11.10 36.72 7.46
C ASN A 58 11.56 37.46 8.73
N GLY A 59 12.18 36.76 9.67
CA GLY A 59 12.66 37.33 10.93
C GLY A 59 11.56 37.69 11.95
N GLY A 60 10.29 37.43 11.65
CA GLY A 60 9.17 37.69 12.55
C GLY A 60 9.13 36.76 13.77
N ARG A 61 8.28 37.11 14.73
CA ARG A 61 8.05 36.35 15.97
C ARG A 61 6.55 36.37 16.31
N LEU A 62 6.09 35.35 17.03
CA LEU A 62 4.72 35.32 17.53
C LEU A 62 4.51 36.30 18.68
N PHE A 63 5.45 36.29 19.63
CA PHE A 63 5.43 37.09 20.84
C PHE A 63 6.83 37.64 21.14
N SER A 64 6.91 38.68 21.98
CA SER A 64 8.17 39.15 22.57
C SER A 64 8.81 38.08 23.44
N GLU A 65 10.11 38.22 23.75
CA GLU A 65 10.85 37.25 24.57
C GLU A 65 10.22 37.05 25.97
N ASP A 66 9.63 38.09 26.54
CA ASP A 66 8.90 38.04 27.81
C ASP A 66 7.44 37.54 27.69
N GLY A 67 6.99 37.24 26.47
CA GLY A 67 5.64 36.79 26.15
C GLY A 67 4.53 37.84 26.30
N LYS A 68 4.85 39.11 26.61
CA LYS A 68 3.86 40.14 26.95
C LYS A 68 3.32 40.91 25.76
N LYS A 69 3.99 40.86 24.61
CA LYS A 69 3.57 41.54 23.38
C LYS A 69 3.34 40.55 22.27
N VAL A 70 2.27 40.76 21.51
CA VAL A 70 2.02 40.07 20.25
C VAL A 70 2.83 40.76 19.15
N LEU A 71 3.69 40.01 18.46
CA LEU A 71 4.59 40.56 17.44
C LEU A 71 4.25 40.09 16.01
N PHE A 72 3.37 39.10 15.86
CA PHE A 72 3.09 38.54 14.54
C PHE A 72 2.32 39.47 13.60
N THR A 73 1.79 40.58 14.12
CA THR A 73 1.13 41.63 13.36
C THR A 73 2.09 42.71 12.85
N GLU A 74 3.39 42.60 13.16
CA GLU A 74 4.42 43.50 12.66
C GLU A 74 4.80 43.19 11.19
N ALA A 75 5.69 43.99 10.61
CA ALA A 75 6.07 43.92 9.19
C ALA A 75 6.38 42.49 8.73
N GLY A 76 7.14 41.72 9.52
CA GLY A 76 7.50 40.35 9.16
C GLY A 76 6.29 39.42 8.93
N GLY A 77 5.24 39.54 9.76
CA GLY A 77 4.03 38.73 9.64
C GLY A 77 3.03 39.26 8.62
N VAL A 78 2.95 40.59 8.47
CA VAL A 78 2.17 41.25 7.40
C VAL A 78 2.71 40.86 6.04
N GLU A 79 4.03 40.88 5.85
CA GLU A 79 4.69 40.48 4.60
C GLU A 79 4.53 38.99 4.30
N ALA A 80 4.64 38.12 5.31
CA ALA A 80 4.36 36.69 5.17
C ALA A 80 2.91 36.42 4.73
N LEU A 81 1.95 37.13 5.31
CA LEU A 81 0.54 37.02 4.88
C LEU A 81 0.33 37.59 3.48
N GLN A 82 0.98 38.72 3.17
CA GLN A 82 0.87 39.35 1.87
C GLN A 82 1.45 38.45 0.77
N PHE A 83 2.51 37.70 1.03
CA PHE A 83 3.04 36.69 0.12
C PHE A 83 1.98 35.64 -0.27
N PHE A 84 1.17 35.18 0.68
CA PHE A 84 0.12 34.17 0.41
C PHE A 84 -1.02 34.77 -0.41
N LYS A 85 -1.42 36.00 -0.11
CA LYS A 85 -2.42 36.75 -0.90
C LYS A 85 -1.95 36.97 -2.33
N ASP A 86 -0.66 37.23 -2.50
CA ASP A 86 -0.03 37.47 -3.78
C ASP A 86 0.03 36.22 -4.67
N LEU A 87 0.31 35.06 -4.08
CA LEU A 87 0.24 33.75 -4.74
C LEU A 87 -1.20 33.40 -5.18
N ILE A 88 -2.20 33.74 -4.36
CA ILE A 88 -3.61 33.59 -4.75
C ILE A 88 -3.93 34.52 -5.93
N LYS A 89 -3.51 35.78 -5.83
CA LYS A 89 -3.83 36.82 -6.82
C LYS A 89 -3.29 36.50 -8.22
N ASP A 90 -2.12 35.88 -8.33
CA ASP A 90 -1.55 35.51 -9.63
C ASP A 90 -1.83 34.07 -10.07
N GLY A 91 -2.68 33.36 -9.33
CA GLY A 91 -3.12 32.00 -9.64
C GLY A 91 -2.11 30.90 -9.29
N SER A 92 -0.95 31.25 -8.73
CA SER A 92 0.09 30.27 -8.36
C SER A 92 -0.34 29.36 -7.21
N ALA A 93 -1.28 29.82 -6.40
CA ALA A 93 -1.96 29.06 -5.36
C ALA A 93 -3.48 29.36 -5.41
N ASP A 94 -4.29 28.48 -4.85
CA ASP A 94 -5.74 28.65 -4.75
C ASP A 94 -6.21 28.11 -3.40
N TYR A 95 -6.83 28.98 -2.59
CA TYR A 95 -7.30 28.63 -1.24
C TYR A 95 -8.39 27.54 -1.26
N ALA A 96 -9.20 27.49 -2.33
CA ALA A 96 -10.25 26.50 -2.50
C ALA A 96 -9.71 25.15 -3.01
N LYS A 97 -8.55 25.15 -3.68
CA LYS A 97 -7.90 23.94 -4.19
C LYS A 97 -6.77 23.52 -3.26
N ARG A 98 -7.12 22.65 -2.33
CA ARG A 98 -6.14 21.91 -1.53
C ARG A 98 -5.77 20.66 -2.32
N THR A 99 -4.49 20.36 -2.46
CA THR A 99 -4.08 19.02 -2.90
C THR A 99 -4.71 18.01 -1.94
N ASP A 100 -5.39 17.03 -2.50
CA ASP A 100 -6.01 15.95 -1.73
C ASP A 100 -5.01 15.39 -0.71
N ALA A 101 -5.49 15.13 0.51
CA ALA A 101 -4.69 14.46 1.53
C ALA A 101 -4.16 13.12 1.00
N GLY A 102 -2.85 13.01 0.83
CA GLY A 102 -2.22 11.75 0.45
C GLY A 102 -0.73 11.88 0.17
N ALA A 103 -0.02 10.77 0.35
CA ALA A 103 1.40 10.66 0.02
C ALA A 103 1.55 9.92 -1.32
N PRO A 104 1.75 10.60 -2.46
CA PRO A 104 2.00 9.92 -3.72
C PRO A 104 3.31 9.12 -3.63
N GLY A 105 3.26 7.85 -3.99
CA GLY A 105 4.42 6.97 -4.01
C GLY A 105 4.91 6.49 -2.64
N ALA A 106 4.04 6.48 -1.62
CA ALA A 106 4.34 5.91 -0.31
C ALA A 106 4.90 4.49 -0.44
N ARG A 107 5.99 4.21 0.29
CA ARG A 107 6.58 2.86 0.43
C ARG A 107 6.26 2.23 1.76
N TRP A 108 5.93 3.04 2.76
CA TRP A 108 5.51 2.59 4.07
C TRP A 108 4.83 3.72 4.84
N LEU A 109 4.07 3.35 5.86
CA LEU A 109 3.48 4.22 6.86
C LEU A 109 3.58 3.53 8.23
N HIS A 110 3.77 4.29 9.30
CA HIS A 110 3.73 3.76 10.66
C HIS A 110 2.73 4.57 11.49
N ALA A 111 1.82 3.87 12.14
CA ALA A 111 0.89 4.43 13.11
C ALA A 111 1.35 4.04 14.52
N GLU A 112 1.76 5.02 15.32
CA GLU A 112 2.21 4.81 16.70
C GLU A 112 1.13 4.12 17.53
N GLY A 113 1.54 3.16 18.38
CA GLY A 113 0.63 2.33 19.16
C GLY A 113 -0.08 1.22 18.38
N THR A 114 0.01 1.21 17.04
CA THR A 114 -0.70 0.23 16.18
C THR A 114 0.28 -0.66 15.40
N GLY A 115 1.18 -0.06 14.61
CA GLY A 115 2.13 -0.79 13.78
C GLY A 115 2.38 -0.18 12.41
N GLY A 116 3.04 -0.95 11.55
CA GLY A 116 3.48 -0.55 10.23
C GLY A 116 2.61 -1.08 9.09
N TYR A 117 2.61 -0.34 7.99
CA TYR A 117 2.07 -0.73 6.69
C TYR A 117 3.18 -0.54 5.66
N VAL A 118 3.43 -1.55 4.83
CA VAL A 118 4.48 -1.52 3.80
C VAL A 118 3.86 -1.72 2.44
N PHE A 119 4.30 -0.90 1.47
CA PHE A 119 3.86 -0.92 0.08
C PHE A 119 5.06 -1.26 -0.80
N PRO A 120 5.27 -2.56 -1.14
CA PRO A 120 6.42 -2.99 -1.94
C PRO A 120 6.47 -2.35 -3.34
N LYS A 121 5.31 -2.00 -3.90
CA LYS A 121 5.18 -1.08 -5.04
C LYS A 121 4.74 0.30 -4.51
N PRO A 122 5.24 1.41 -5.08
CA PRO A 122 4.72 2.75 -4.76
C PRO A 122 3.19 2.76 -4.79
N ALA A 123 2.57 3.26 -3.71
CA ALA A 123 1.13 3.45 -3.64
C ALA A 123 0.80 4.91 -3.41
N THR A 124 -0.29 5.39 -4.02
CA THR A 124 -0.91 6.66 -3.63
C THR A 124 -1.87 6.37 -2.49
N LEU A 125 -1.47 6.74 -1.27
CA LEU A 125 -2.27 6.49 -0.08
C LEU A 125 -3.04 7.75 0.30
N ARG A 126 -4.35 7.64 0.46
CA ARG A 126 -5.21 8.65 1.08
C ARG A 126 -5.26 8.40 2.58
N ALA A 127 -5.31 9.48 3.36
CA ALA A 127 -5.39 9.42 4.81
C ALA A 127 -6.40 10.43 5.35
N LEU A 128 -7.21 10.02 6.31
CA LEU A 128 -8.15 10.87 7.05
C LEU A 128 -7.98 10.61 8.54
N ARG A 129 -7.76 11.67 9.31
CA ARG A 129 -7.84 11.62 10.77
C ARG A 129 -9.01 12.48 11.22
N GLU A 130 -9.95 11.87 11.91
CA GLU A 130 -11.19 12.51 12.35
C GLU A 130 -11.67 11.98 13.71
N GLU A 131 -12.48 12.77 14.41
CA GLU A 131 -13.25 12.29 15.54
C GLU A 131 -14.67 11.95 15.07
N ARG A 132 -15.17 10.78 15.46
CA ARG A 132 -16.53 10.34 15.14
C ARG A 132 -17.31 10.19 16.44
N THR A 133 -18.49 10.80 16.49
CA THR A 133 -19.43 10.72 17.61
C THR A 133 -20.69 9.98 17.17
N ALA A 134 -21.04 8.92 17.91
CA ALA A 134 -22.23 8.11 17.65
C ALA A 134 -22.75 7.48 18.95
N THR A 135 -23.92 6.86 18.89
CA THR A 135 -24.56 6.14 20.01
C THR A 135 -24.68 4.65 19.73
N TRP A 136 -24.80 3.83 20.78
CA TRP A 136 -25.08 2.40 20.61
C TRP A 136 -26.48 2.13 20.03
N ARG A 137 -27.43 3.07 20.22
CA ARG A 137 -28.78 2.98 19.65
C ARG A 137 -28.78 2.90 18.12
N GLU A 138 -27.87 3.61 17.45
CA GLU A 138 -27.79 3.67 15.99
C GLU A 138 -27.57 2.30 15.33
N ILE A 139 -26.93 1.35 16.02
CA ILE A 139 -26.67 -0.01 15.51
C ILE A 139 -27.40 -1.10 16.29
N ASN A 140 -28.03 -0.77 17.41
CA ASN A 140 -28.77 -1.70 18.25
C ASN A 140 -30.03 -1.04 18.80
N LEU A 141 -31.13 -1.13 18.04
CA LEU A 141 -32.41 -0.54 18.41
C LEU A 141 -32.99 -1.10 19.72
N LYS A 142 -32.71 -2.37 20.05
CA LYS A 142 -33.34 -3.06 21.19
C LYS A 142 -32.65 -2.77 22.51
N TYR A 143 -31.32 -2.76 22.53
CA TYR A 143 -30.53 -2.67 23.76
C TYR A 143 -29.48 -1.55 23.76
N GLY A 144 -29.36 -0.79 22.66
CA GLY A 144 -28.43 0.32 22.58
C GLY A 144 -28.80 1.46 23.54
N THR A 145 -27.80 2.20 23.99
CA THR A 145 -27.98 3.41 24.80
C THR A 145 -27.84 4.65 23.95
N ASP A 146 -28.52 5.74 24.33
CA ASP A 146 -28.49 7.03 23.63
C ASP A 146 -27.32 7.93 24.10
N THR A 147 -26.46 7.44 25.00
CA THR A 147 -25.25 8.14 25.43
C THR A 147 -24.27 8.30 24.26
N PRO A 148 -23.90 9.54 23.87
CA PRO A 148 -22.93 9.77 22.80
C PRO A 148 -21.54 9.30 23.19
N VAL A 149 -20.85 8.66 22.25
CA VAL A 149 -19.47 8.21 22.38
C VAL A 149 -18.64 8.79 21.24
N THR A 150 -17.62 9.59 21.58
CA THR A 150 -16.67 10.17 20.63
C THR A 150 -15.36 9.39 20.63
N ARG A 151 -14.85 9.00 19.46
CA ARG A 151 -13.55 8.33 19.32
C ARG A 151 -12.76 8.89 18.14
N PRO A 152 -11.42 9.02 18.26
CA PRO A 152 -10.56 9.37 17.15
C PRO A 152 -10.31 8.16 16.24
N TYR A 153 -10.27 8.40 14.93
CA TYR A 153 -9.98 7.40 13.91
C TYR A 153 -8.87 7.89 12.98
N LEU A 154 -8.04 6.95 12.52
CA LEU A 154 -7.16 7.13 11.37
C LEU A 154 -7.62 6.13 10.30
N THR A 155 -8.03 6.65 9.15
CA THR A 155 -8.49 5.87 8.00
C THR A 155 -7.50 6.01 6.86
N LEU A 156 -7.06 4.89 6.29
CA LEU A 156 -6.12 4.84 5.17
C LEU A 156 -6.76 4.06 4.03
N TRP A 157 -6.73 4.59 2.80
CA TRP A 157 -7.27 3.89 1.64
C TRP A 157 -6.51 4.21 0.36
N GLN A 158 -6.57 3.30 -0.61
CA GLN A 158 -6.13 3.52 -1.98
C GLN A 158 -7.37 3.71 -2.84
N ASP A 159 -7.38 4.76 -3.65
CA ASP A 159 -8.48 5.06 -4.56
C ASP A 159 -8.15 4.52 -5.95
N HIS A 160 -8.99 3.63 -6.48
CA HIS A 160 -8.85 3.08 -7.83
C HIS A 160 -9.59 3.90 -8.89
N GLY A 161 -10.28 4.97 -8.50
CA GLY A 161 -11.09 5.80 -9.38
C GLY A 161 -12.44 5.15 -9.76
N ALA A 162 -13.15 5.82 -10.66
CA ALA A 162 -14.43 5.35 -11.18
C ALA A 162 -14.24 4.27 -12.26
N ALA A 163 -14.97 3.16 -12.15
CA ALA A 163 -14.97 2.04 -13.11
C ALA A 163 -13.57 1.49 -13.46
N PRO A 164 -12.76 1.07 -12.47
CA PRO A 164 -11.43 0.53 -12.75
C PRO A 164 -11.52 -0.79 -13.54
N ALA A 165 -10.62 -0.98 -14.50
CA ALA A 165 -10.45 -2.24 -15.22
C ALA A 165 -9.14 -2.93 -14.79
N GLY A 166 -9.24 -4.01 -14.02
CA GLY A 166 -8.08 -4.79 -13.58
C GLY A 166 -7.15 -4.06 -12.59
N ALA A 167 -7.66 -3.05 -11.86
CA ALA A 167 -6.90 -2.42 -10.79
C ALA A 167 -6.62 -3.42 -9.65
N SER A 168 -5.44 -3.32 -9.06
CA SER A 168 -5.01 -4.22 -8.00
C SER A 168 -4.22 -3.46 -6.92
N TYR A 169 -4.07 -4.09 -5.76
CA TYR A 169 -3.27 -3.56 -4.66
C TYR A 169 -2.46 -4.67 -4.01
N PHE A 170 -1.31 -4.30 -3.46
CA PHE A 170 -0.48 -5.20 -2.66
C PHE A 170 0.22 -4.42 -1.56
N TRP A 171 -0.02 -4.81 -0.31
CA TRP A 171 0.58 -4.21 0.87
C TRP A 171 0.77 -5.27 1.96
N LEU A 172 1.67 -4.98 2.89
CA LEU A 172 1.95 -5.84 4.05
C LEU A 172 1.59 -5.10 5.33
N GLN A 173 0.87 -5.77 6.22
CA GLN A 173 0.66 -5.30 7.58
C GLN A 173 1.78 -5.80 8.48
N ALA A 174 2.32 -4.91 9.31
CA ALA A 174 3.31 -5.22 10.33
C ALA A 174 2.76 -4.79 11.71
N PRO A 175 1.83 -5.57 12.29
CA PRO A 175 1.25 -5.25 13.60
C PRO A 175 2.34 -5.09 14.67
N ALA A 176 2.19 -4.09 15.53
CA ALA A 176 3.13 -3.76 16.62
C ALA A 176 4.60 -3.52 16.20
N ALA A 177 4.90 -3.43 14.90
CA ALA A 177 6.23 -3.10 14.44
C ALA A 177 6.55 -1.63 14.74
N SER A 178 7.77 -1.37 15.24
CA SER A 178 8.24 0.01 15.38
C SER A 178 8.40 0.69 14.02
N ALA A 179 8.50 2.03 14.02
CA ALA A 179 8.80 2.80 12.82
C ALA A 179 10.10 2.34 12.14
N GLY A 180 11.13 2.01 12.95
CA GLY A 180 12.41 1.48 12.45
C GLY A 180 12.25 0.13 11.74
N ARG A 181 11.54 -0.81 12.36
CA ARG A 181 11.27 -2.14 11.75
C ARG A 181 10.41 -2.02 10.49
N THR A 182 9.42 -1.13 10.50
CA THR A 182 8.57 -0.84 9.34
C THR A 182 9.39 -0.32 8.16
N ARG A 183 10.32 0.62 8.43
CA ARG A 183 11.25 1.13 7.42
C ARG A 183 12.17 0.04 6.87
N GLN A 184 12.66 -0.86 7.72
CA GLN A 184 13.48 -2.00 7.28
C GLN A 184 12.69 -2.94 6.36
N TRP A 185 11.45 -3.27 6.70
CA TRP A 185 10.57 -4.05 5.83
C TRP A 185 10.26 -3.33 4.52
N ALA A 186 10.16 -2.00 4.51
CA ALA A 186 9.99 -1.24 3.27
C ALA A 186 11.21 -1.32 2.35
N ALA A 187 12.42 -1.32 2.92
CA ALA A 187 13.67 -1.44 2.18
C ALA A 187 13.93 -2.88 1.70
N ALA A 188 13.53 -3.88 2.48
CA ALA A 188 13.66 -5.30 2.15
C ALA A 188 12.37 -6.05 2.52
N PRO A 189 11.35 -6.04 1.65
CA PRO A 189 10.07 -6.68 1.94
C PRO A 189 10.23 -8.17 2.24
N PRO A 190 9.72 -8.67 3.38
CA PRO A 190 9.86 -10.08 3.76
C PRO A 190 9.02 -11.02 2.89
N VAL A 191 8.10 -10.46 2.12
CA VAL A 191 7.20 -11.18 1.21
C VAL A 191 7.36 -10.61 -0.19
N GLU A 192 7.54 -11.49 -1.16
CA GLU A 192 7.57 -11.21 -2.59
C GLU A 192 6.19 -11.46 -3.20
N LEU A 193 5.74 -10.56 -4.08
CA LEU A 193 4.56 -10.79 -4.91
C LEU A 193 4.97 -11.64 -6.12
N VAL A 194 4.49 -12.88 -6.19
CA VAL A 194 4.77 -13.82 -7.28
C VAL A 194 3.76 -13.66 -8.41
N SER A 195 2.49 -13.46 -8.07
CA SER A 195 1.42 -13.20 -9.04
C SER A 195 0.29 -12.39 -8.41
N ASP A 196 -0.29 -11.50 -9.21
CA ASP A 196 -1.46 -10.68 -8.91
C ASP A 196 -2.31 -10.61 -10.19
N SER A 197 -2.94 -11.73 -10.52
CA SER A 197 -3.73 -11.88 -11.74
C SER A 197 -5.11 -12.43 -11.41
N THR A 198 -6.06 -12.25 -12.34
CA THR A 198 -7.42 -12.79 -12.22
C THR A 198 -7.48 -14.32 -12.12
N ALA A 199 -6.44 -15.02 -12.56
CA ALA A 199 -6.36 -16.48 -12.47
C ALA A 199 -5.70 -16.96 -11.17
N VAL A 200 -4.65 -16.27 -10.70
CA VAL A 200 -3.89 -16.67 -9.52
C VAL A 200 -3.28 -15.48 -8.78
N HIS A 201 -3.47 -15.47 -7.47
CA HIS A 201 -2.73 -14.65 -6.53
C HIS A 201 -1.70 -15.51 -5.80
N ALA A 202 -0.43 -15.11 -5.86
CA ALA A 202 0.64 -15.86 -5.23
C ALA A 202 1.67 -14.95 -4.58
N VAL A 203 2.14 -15.35 -3.40
CA VAL A 203 3.18 -14.65 -2.65
C VAL A 203 4.22 -15.63 -2.13
N ARG A 204 5.47 -15.19 -2.01
CA ARG A 204 6.57 -15.99 -1.46
C ARG A 204 7.18 -15.30 -0.26
N ARG A 205 7.25 -16.01 0.86
CA ARG A 205 8.02 -15.57 2.02
C ARG A 205 9.51 -15.77 1.74
N ARG A 206 10.30 -14.69 1.83
CA ARG A 206 11.73 -14.72 1.50
C ARG A 206 12.57 -15.55 2.46
N ALA A 207 12.18 -15.61 3.74
CA ALA A 207 12.97 -16.24 4.79
C ALA A 207 13.20 -17.75 4.56
N ASP A 208 12.22 -18.45 4.00
CA ASP A 208 12.21 -19.91 3.86
C ASP A 208 11.66 -20.39 2.52
N GLY A 209 11.28 -19.47 1.62
CA GLY A 209 10.74 -19.82 0.32
C GLY A 209 9.33 -20.41 0.36
N LEU A 210 8.59 -20.28 1.47
CA LEU A 210 7.18 -20.68 1.53
C LEU A 210 6.39 -19.92 0.45
N LEU A 211 5.89 -20.65 -0.53
CA LEU A 211 5.03 -20.14 -1.59
C LEU A 211 3.58 -20.42 -1.21
N ALA A 212 2.76 -19.37 -1.19
CA ALA A 212 1.32 -19.45 -1.00
C ALA A 212 0.63 -18.99 -2.28
N ALA A 213 -0.31 -19.78 -2.79
CA ALA A 213 -1.04 -19.47 -4.02
C ALA A 213 -2.52 -19.83 -3.88
N ASN A 214 -3.38 -18.88 -4.26
CA ASN A 214 -4.81 -19.12 -4.45
C ASN A 214 -5.13 -19.02 -5.93
N PHE A 215 -5.65 -20.10 -6.48
CA PHE A 215 -6.11 -20.21 -7.86
C PHE A 215 -7.61 -19.94 -7.89
N TRP A 216 -8.01 -19.03 -8.77
CA TRP A 216 -9.41 -18.66 -9.02
C TRP A 216 -9.98 -19.39 -10.23
N THR A 217 -9.14 -19.64 -11.23
CA THR A 217 -9.49 -20.34 -12.47
C THR A 217 -8.36 -21.28 -12.88
N ALA A 218 -8.65 -22.16 -13.83
CA ALA A 218 -7.63 -23.02 -14.42
C ALA A 218 -6.53 -22.18 -15.09
N ASN A 219 -5.28 -22.53 -14.83
CA ASN A 219 -4.14 -21.81 -15.39
C ASN A 219 -2.99 -22.76 -15.80
N PHE A 220 -3.33 -23.99 -16.19
CA PHE A 220 -2.35 -24.94 -16.69
C PHE A 220 -1.48 -24.34 -17.79
N TRP A 221 -0.18 -24.65 -17.71
CA TRP A 221 0.81 -24.12 -18.62
C TRP A 221 0.47 -24.48 -20.07
N THR A 222 0.29 -23.46 -20.89
CA THR A 222 0.27 -23.60 -22.34
C THR A 222 1.70 -23.80 -22.86
N ALA A 223 1.83 -24.35 -24.08
CA ALA A 223 3.13 -24.44 -24.75
C ALA A 223 3.73 -23.02 -24.88
N GLY A 224 4.96 -22.81 -24.38
CA GLY A 224 5.60 -21.49 -24.33
C GLY A 224 5.35 -20.69 -23.05
N ALA A 225 4.59 -21.21 -22.07
CA ALA A 225 4.44 -20.56 -20.77
C ALA A 225 5.79 -20.33 -20.07
N SER A 226 5.92 -19.16 -19.42
CA SER A 226 7.16 -18.67 -18.83
C SER A 226 7.85 -19.74 -17.97
N PRO A 227 9.18 -19.92 -18.10
CA PRO A 227 9.96 -20.82 -17.25
C PRO A 227 9.87 -20.48 -15.76
N SER A 228 9.43 -19.26 -15.40
CA SER A 228 9.36 -18.77 -14.03
C SER A 228 8.09 -19.16 -13.26
N GLN A 229 7.08 -19.75 -13.89
CA GLN A 229 5.86 -20.18 -13.19
C GLN A 229 6.10 -21.51 -12.47
N GLU A 230 6.06 -21.46 -11.13
CA GLU A 230 6.35 -22.62 -10.27
C GLU A 230 5.14 -23.54 -10.03
N LEU A 231 3.93 -23.00 -10.13
CA LEU A 231 2.68 -23.71 -9.91
C LEU A 231 1.66 -23.45 -11.02
N ALA A 232 0.84 -24.46 -11.29
CA ALA A 232 -0.37 -24.33 -12.07
C ALA A 232 -1.46 -25.27 -11.53
N ALA A 233 -2.73 -24.92 -11.74
CA ALA A 233 -3.88 -25.71 -11.29
C ALA A 233 -4.91 -25.89 -12.40
N ASP A 234 -5.71 -26.95 -12.29
CA ASP A 234 -6.83 -27.24 -13.19
C ASP A 234 -8.09 -26.40 -12.90
N GLY A 235 -8.06 -25.57 -11.85
CA GLY A 235 -9.22 -24.82 -11.40
C GLY A 235 -8.99 -24.21 -10.01
N PRO A 236 -10.08 -23.84 -9.31
CA PRO A 236 -10.01 -23.28 -7.96
C PRO A 236 -9.27 -24.19 -6.98
N ALA A 237 -8.28 -23.64 -6.27
CA ALA A 237 -7.49 -24.34 -5.27
C ALA A 237 -6.75 -23.35 -4.35
N SER A 238 -6.49 -23.74 -3.10
CA SER A 238 -5.55 -23.04 -2.22
C SER A 238 -4.35 -23.94 -1.94
N VAL A 239 -3.14 -23.41 -2.15
CA VAL A 239 -1.91 -24.20 -2.14
C VAL A 239 -0.82 -23.52 -1.32
N LEU A 240 -0.18 -24.28 -0.45
CA LEU A 240 1.10 -23.93 0.19
C LEU A 240 2.18 -24.89 -0.29
N VAL A 241 3.35 -24.37 -0.62
CA VAL A 241 4.54 -25.15 -0.95
C VAL A 241 5.69 -24.68 -0.07
N ARG A 242 6.18 -25.57 0.79
CA ARG A 242 7.25 -25.30 1.74
C ARG A 242 8.47 -26.16 1.44
N PRO A 243 9.56 -25.59 0.89
CA PRO A 243 10.82 -26.31 0.74
C PRO A 243 11.57 -26.39 2.07
N GLU A 244 12.03 -27.59 2.45
CA GLU A 244 12.77 -27.83 3.70
C GLU A 244 13.96 -28.75 3.43
N GLY A 245 15.13 -28.17 3.15
CA GLY A 245 16.32 -28.95 2.81
C GLY A 245 16.11 -29.84 1.58
N ARG A 246 15.99 -31.16 1.79
CA ARG A 246 15.75 -32.14 0.71
C ARG A 246 14.27 -32.48 0.51
N THR A 247 13.36 -31.97 1.34
CA THR A 247 11.92 -32.22 1.22
C THR A 247 11.18 -30.98 0.72
N VAL A 248 9.99 -31.21 0.18
CA VAL A 248 9.02 -30.19 -0.20
C VAL A 248 7.66 -30.66 0.28
N THR A 249 7.08 -29.93 1.22
CA THR A 249 5.70 -30.18 1.66
C THR A 249 4.76 -29.32 0.83
N VAL A 250 3.76 -29.96 0.23
CA VAL A 250 2.65 -29.32 -0.46
C VAL A 250 1.40 -29.54 0.35
N ALA A 251 0.68 -28.47 0.68
CA ALA A 251 -0.62 -28.52 1.30
C ALA A 251 -1.64 -27.93 0.32
N LEU A 252 -2.72 -28.66 0.04
CA LEU A 252 -3.70 -28.35 -0.99
C LEU A 252 -5.12 -28.48 -0.42
N SER A 253 -6.00 -27.52 -0.72
CA SER A 253 -7.43 -27.66 -0.48
C SER A 253 -8.25 -27.20 -1.69
N ASP A 254 -9.51 -27.65 -1.75
CA ASP A 254 -10.56 -27.05 -2.56
C ASP A 254 -11.44 -26.14 -1.66
N PRO A 255 -11.22 -24.81 -1.67
CA PRO A 255 -12.05 -23.91 -0.88
C PRO A 255 -13.50 -23.81 -1.35
N THR A 256 -13.80 -24.23 -2.58
CA THR A 256 -15.18 -24.20 -3.10
C THR A 256 -16.05 -25.27 -2.44
N GLN A 257 -15.43 -26.38 -2.01
CA GLN A 257 -16.10 -27.57 -1.46
C GLN A 257 -17.06 -28.25 -2.46
N LEU A 258 -16.96 -27.90 -3.74
CA LEU A 258 -17.83 -28.42 -4.80
C LEU A 258 -17.14 -29.46 -5.67
N ARG A 259 -15.80 -29.56 -5.59
CA ARG A 259 -15.01 -30.42 -6.47
C ARG A 259 -14.78 -31.78 -5.80
N SER A 260 -14.83 -32.84 -6.60
CA SER A 260 -14.42 -34.17 -6.17
C SER A 260 -12.91 -34.40 -6.26
N SER A 261 -12.20 -33.57 -7.02
CA SER A 261 -10.75 -33.65 -7.21
C SER A 261 -10.17 -32.27 -7.56
N ALA A 262 -8.93 -32.03 -7.12
CA ALA A 262 -8.10 -30.90 -7.51
C ALA A 262 -6.74 -31.38 -8.05
N VAL A 263 -6.26 -30.75 -9.13
CA VAL A 263 -4.97 -31.08 -9.74
C VAL A 263 -4.07 -29.84 -9.73
N VAL A 264 -2.87 -30.00 -9.17
CA VAL A 264 -1.84 -28.96 -9.13
C VAL A 264 -0.54 -29.51 -9.68
N ASP A 265 0.03 -28.83 -10.65
CA ASP A 265 1.37 -29.12 -11.14
C ASP A 265 2.40 -28.23 -10.42
N LEU A 266 3.46 -28.85 -9.94
CA LEU A 266 4.63 -28.21 -9.33
C LEU A 266 5.83 -28.35 -10.28
N ALA A 267 6.37 -27.22 -10.75
CA ALA A 267 7.49 -27.17 -11.68
C ALA A 267 8.85 -27.38 -10.97
N ARG A 268 9.01 -28.54 -10.31
CA ARG A 268 10.25 -28.93 -9.63
C ARG A 268 10.61 -30.38 -9.94
N ARG A 269 11.70 -30.56 -10.70
CA ARG A 269 12.19 -31.88 -11.13
C ARG A 269 12.94 -32.62 -10.03
N GLY A 270 13.09 -33.93 -10.20
CA GLY A 270 13.92 -34.78 -9.35
C GLY A 270 13.32 -35.05 -7.97
N LEU A 271 12.00 -34.97 -7.86
CA LEU A 271 11.25 -35.24 -6.64
C LEU A 271 10.49 -36.56 -6.74
N THR A 272 10.42 -37.29 -5.63
CA THR A 272 9.61 -38.50 -5.45
C THR A 272 8.73 -38.37 -4.21
N VAL A 273 7.61 -39.09 -4.16
CA VAL A 273 6.70 -39.06 -3.01
C VAL A 273 7.35 -39.75 -1.82
N ALA A 274 7.46 -39.04 -0.70
CA ALA A 274 7.93 -39.58 0.58
C ALA A 274 6.77 -39.90 1.53
N ALA A 275 5.72 -39.06 1.54
CA ALA A 275 4.50 -39.27 2.30
C ALA A 275 3.34 -38.54 1.63
N ALA A 276 2.11 -39.04 1.77
CA ALA A 276 0.90 -38.43 1.23
C ALA A 276 -0.29 -38.76 2.13
N ASP A 277 -1.20 -37.81 2.32
CA ASP A 277 -2.49 -38.06 2.94
C ASP A 277 -3.35 -38.99 2.05
N PRO A 278 -4.32 -39.74 2.60
CA PRO A 278 -5.24 -40.56 1.81
C PRO A 278 -5.92 -39.74 0.70
N GLY A 279 -6.00 -40.30 -0.51
CA GLY A 279 -6.58 -39.61 -1.67
C GLY A 279 -5.62 -38.66 -2.41
N VAL A 280 -4.39 -38.49 -1.91
CA VAL A 280 -3.36 -37.68 -2.59
C VAL A 280 -2.36 -38.57 -3.31
N ARG A 281 -2.08 -38.22 -4.57
CA ARG A 281 -1.12 -38.91 -5.43
C ARG A 281 -0.31 -37.90 -6.23
N ALA A 282 0.92 -38.26 -6.58
CA ALA A 282 1.73 -37.47 -7.49
C ALA A 282 2.43 -38.31 -8.55
N THR A 283 2.47 -37.79 -9.78
CA THR A 283 3.16 -38.41 -10.91
C THR A 283 4.21 -37.45 -11.47
N ALA A 284 5.33 -37.99 -11.95
CA ALA A 284 6.37 -37.18 -12.57
C ALA A 284 5.89 -36.63 -13.93
N THR A 285 6.29 -35.40 -14.25
CA THR A 285 6.06 -34.74 -15.54
C THR A 285 7.38 -34.22 -16.11
N GLY A 286 7.39 -33.79 -17.38
CA GLY A 286 8.57 -33.19 -17.99
C GLY A 286 9.06 -31.91 -17.29
N ARG A 287 8.20 -31.23 -16.50
CA ARG A 287 8.52 -30.01 -15.74
C ARG A 287 8.65 -30.22 -14.24
N GLY A 288 8.12 -31.31 -13.69
CA GLY A 288 8.20 -31.59 -12.25
C GLY A 288 7.25 -32.69 -11.81
N SER A 289 6.26 -32.35 -10.99
CA SER A 289 5.27 -33.30 -10.45
C SER A 289 3.85 -32.80 -10.69
N ARG A 290 2.95 -33.70 -11.11
CA ARG A 290 1.50 -33.49 -11.13
C ARG A 290 0.91 -34.10 -9.88
N ILE A 291 0.30 -33.29 -9.04
CA ILE A 291 -0.34 -33.70 -7.78
C ILE A 291 -1.84 -33.74 -8.03
N THR A 292 -2.48 -34.85 -7.65
CA THR A 292 -3.93 -34.99 -7.69
C THR A 292 -4.42 -35.35 -6.30
N ALA A 293 -5.44 -34.64 -5.83
CA ALA A 293 -6.02 -34.84 -4.51
C ALA A 293 -7.52 -35.02 -4.63
N ASP A 294 -8.05 -36.07 -4.00
CA ASP A 294 -9.48 -36.35 -3.95
C ASP A 294 -10.12 -35.46 -2.86
N THR A 295 -10.89 -34.46 -3.28
CA THR A 295 -11.44 -33.41 -2.39
C THR A 295 -12.91 -33.63 -2.01
N ALA A 296 -13.53 -34.70 -2.51
CA ALA A 296 -14.93 -34.99 -2.27
C ALA A 296 -15.24 -35.12 -0.77
N ASN A 297 -16.30 -34.43 -0.31
CA ASN A 297 -16.80 -34.47 1.07
C ASN A 297 -15.76 -34.07 2.14
N LEU A 298 -14.72 -33.33 1.75
CA LEU A 298 -13.70 -32.85 2.70
C LEU A 298 -14.01 -31.47 3.27
N HIS A 299 -15.07 -30.80 2.80
CA HIS A 299 -15.53 -29.51 3.33
C HIS A 299 -14.41 -28.45 3.44
N GLY A 300 -13.52 -28.42 2.45
CA GLY A 300 -12.39 -27.49 2.41
C GLY A 300 -11.19 -27.90 3.26
N ALA A 301 -11.17 -29.11 3.83
CA ALA A 301 -10.01 -29.61 4.54
C ALA A 301 -8.76 -29.65 3.65
N THR A 302 -7.61 -29.45 4.28
CA THR A 302 -6.30 -29.46 3.62
C THR A 302 -5.74 -30.87 3.58
N LEU A 303 -5.26 -31.26 2.41
CA LEU A 303 -4.56 -32.51 2.13
C LEU A 303 -3.07 -32.23 1.90
N ASN A 304 -2.22 -33.06 2.48
CA ASN A 304 -0.77 -32.88 2.46
C ASN A 304 -0.05 -33.93 1.62
N LEU A 305 1.04 -33.50 0.99
CA LEU A 305 1.99 -34.34 0.27
C LEU A 305 3.39 -33.89 0.63
N THR A 306 4.26 -34.81 1.02
CA THR A 306 5.70 -34.56 1.15
C THR A 306 6.44 -35.24 0.01
N LEU A 307 7.11 -34.42 -0.80
CA LEU A 307 8.02 -34.83 -1.84
C LEU A 307 9.47 -34.77 -1.31
N LYS A 308 10.34 -35.64 -1.79
CA LYS A 308 11.75 -35.69 -1.42
C LYS A 308 12.63 -35.73 -2.67
N ARG A 309 13.75 -35.01 -2.63
CA ARG A 309 14.76 -35.06 -3.69
C ARG A 309 15.48 -36.41 -3.64
N ASN A 310 15.59 -37.05 -4.80
CA ASN A 310 16.43 -38.24 -4.97
C ASN A 310 17.90 -37.93 -4.68
#